data_AF-A0A6P7H8K0-F1
#
_entry.id   AF-A0A6P7H8K0-F1
#
_cell.length_a   1.000
_cell.length_b   1.000
_cell.length_c   1.000
_cell.angle_alpha   90.00
_cell.angle_beta   90.00
_cell.angle_gamma   90.00
#
_symmetry.space_group_name_H-M   'P 1'
#
loop_
_entity.id
_entity.type
_entity.pdbx_description
1 polymer ?
#
loop_
_entity_poly.entity_id
_entity_poly.type
_entity_poly.pdbx_seq_one_letter_code
_entity_poly.pdbx_strand_id
1 'polypeptide(L)'
;MNQNLTKGSGLQNYVNDLFDPSINWEDIKWLKSITHLPIVLKGILTAEDALLAVEAGVAAVQVSNHGSRQLDGTPAAIDALCDVVKAVGDKIEVYVDGGVTDGVDVLKAVALGAKMALVGRSALWGLVHSGQQGVERVLNIFKNELRTGLGISGYSKIDQIDRRLVVHESYYAKL
;
A
#
# COMPACT_ATOMS: atom_id res chain seq x y z
N MET A 1 29.95 -17.62 22.44
CA MET A 1 28.71 -18.32 22.01
C MET A 1 28.48 -18.05 20.52
N ASN A 2 28.12 -19.09 19.77
CA ASN A 2 28.23 -19.25 18.32
C ASN A 2 27.69 -18.12 17.43
N GLN A 3 28.54 -17.57 16.56
CA GLN A 3 28.19 -16.79 15.37
C GLN A 3 27.80 -17.70 14.19
N ASN A 4 26.73 -18.47 14.32
CA ASN A 4 26.17 -19.25 13.21
C ASN A 4 24.66 -19.10 13.15
N LEU A 5 24.20 -17.86 12.94
CA LEU A 5 22.85 -17.60 12.45
C LEU A 5 22.93 -17.60 10.91
N THR A 6 22.67 -18.78 10.34
CA THR A 6 22.21 -19.03 8.96
C THR A 6 22.54 -17.93 7.93
N LYS A 7 23.68 -18.05 7.24
CA LYS A 7 23.93 -17.30 6.00
C LYS A 7 22.79 -17.60 5.02
N GLY A 8 22.06 -16.56 4.61
CA GLY A 8 21.06 -16.65 3.54
C GLY A 8 21.68 -17.09 2.21
N SER A 9 20.86 -17.22 1.17
CA SER A 9 21.38 -17.57 -0.16
C SER A 9 22.40 -16.54 -0.66
N GLY A 10 23.33 -16.94 -1.51
CA GLY A 10 24.31 -16.02 -2.11
C GLY A 10 23.65 -14.84 -2.83
N LEU A 11 22.48 -15.06 -3.43
CA LEU A 11 21.66 -14.01 -4.04
C LEU A 11 21.10 -13.03 -3.01
N GLN A 12 20.63 -13.50 -1.85
CA GLN A 12 20.11 -12.64 -0.80
C GLN A 12 21.21 -11.73 -0.24
N ASN A 13 22.42 -12.26 -0.02
CA ASN A 13 23.55 -11.46 0.44
C ASN A 13 23.95 -10.41 -0.62
N TYR A 14 24.05 -10.81 -1.89
CA TYR A 14 24.35 -9.88 -2.98
C TYR A 14 23.34 -8.74 -3.09
N VAL A 15 22.04 -9.06 -3.02
CA VAL A 15 20.98 -8.04 -3.07
C VAL A 15 21.05 -7.10 -1.85
N ASN A 16 21.36 -7.64 -0.67
CA ASN A 16 21.52 -6.82 0.53
C ASN A 16 22.70 -5.84 0.41
N ASP A 17 23.80 -6.26 -0.21
CA ASP A 17 24.99 -5.42 -0.41
C ASP A 17 24.73 -4.26 -1.41
N LEU A 18 23.65 -4.32 -2.19
CA LEU A 18 23.24 -3.22 -3.09
C LEU A 18 22.39 -2.16 -2.39
N PHE A 19 21.85 -2.43 -1.19
CA PHE A 19 21.06 -1.46 -0.45
C PHE A 19 21.95 -0.54 0.38
N ASP A 20 21.82 0.76 0.14
CA ASP A 20 22.47 1.79 0.95
C ASP A 20 21.61 2.08 2.20
N PRO A 21 22.08 1.76 3.42
CA PRO A 21 21.35 2.03 4.65
C PRO A 21 21.40 3.52 5.07
N SER A 22 22.19 4.35 4.40
CA SER A 22 22.34 5.78 4.71
C SER A 22 21.33 6.69 3.99
N ILE A 23 20.44 6.10 3.20
CA ILE A 23 19.40 6.82 2.46
C ILE A 23 18.56 7.72 3.39
N ASN A 24 18.26 8.90 2.89
CA ASN A 24 17.51 9.93 3.60
C ASN A 24 16.70 10.79 2.61
N TRP A 25 16.05 11.83 3.12
CA TRP A 25 15.17 12.69 2.33
C TRP A 25 15.89 13.50 1.23
N GLU A 26 17.19 13.75 1.35
CA GLU A 26 17.97 14.42 0.29
C GLU A 26 18.12 13.53 -0.96
N ASP A 27 18.13 12.20 -0.80
CA ASP A 27 18.22 11.26 -1.92
C ASP A 27 16.97 11.32 -2.80
N ILE A 28 15.81 11.70 -2.25
CA ILE A 28 14.60 11.93 -3.05
C ILE A 28 14.80 13.17 -3.95
N LYS A 29 15.45 14.23 -3.45
CA LYS A 29 15.76 15.42 -4.27
C LYS A 29 16.74 15.08 -5.37
N TRP A 30 17.77 14.29 -5.06
CA TRP A 30 18.69 13.77 -6.07
C TRP A 30 17.97 12.92 -7.12
N LEU A 31 17.12 11.98 -6.70
CA LEU A 31 16.37 11.11 -7.61
C LEU A 31 15.48 11.95 -8.56
N LYS A 32 14.81 12.98 -8.03
CA LYS A 32 14.04 13.94 -8.83
C LYS A 32 14.89 14.74 -9.81
N SER A 33 16.18 14.96 -9.53
CA SER A 33 17.07 15.69 -10.45
C SER A 33 17.45 14.88 -11.70
N ILE A 34 17.33 13.54 -11.64
CA ILE A 34 17.75 12.63 -12.72
C ILE A 34 16.58 11.98 -13.45
N THR A 35 15.33 12.26 -13.08
CA THR A 35 14.14 11.75 -13.77
C THR A 35 13.02 12.78 -13.82
N HIS A 36 12.18 12.67 -14.86
CA HIS A 36 10.92 13.41 -14.95
C HIS A 36 9.70 12.53 -14.69
N LEU A 37 9.91 11.24 -14.39
CA LEU A 37 8.82 10.33 -14.05
C LEU A 37 8.24 10.68 -12.67
N PRO A 38 6.92 10.50 -12.47
CA PRO A 38 6.32 10.63 -11.15
C PRO A 38 6.96 9.68 -10.15
N ILE A 39 7.40 10.20 -9.01
CA ILE A 39 7.95 9.40 -7.91
C ILE A 39 6.83 9.06 -6.93
N VAL A 40 6.71 7.79 -6.58
CA VAL A 40 5.80 7.30 -5.54
C VAL A 40 6.65 6.75 -4.39
N LEU A 41 6.51 7.32 -3.19
CA LEU A 41 7.27 6.88 -2.03
C LEU A 41 6.51 5.75 -1.29
N LYS A 42 7.05 4.53 -1.35
CA LYS A 42 6.45 3.34 -0.76
C LYS A 42 7.06 3.02 0.59
N GLY A 43 6.22 2.66 1.55
CA GLY A 43 6.67 2.27 2.90
C GLY A 43 6.25 3.24 4.00
N ILE A 44 5.44 4.25 3.66
CA ILE A 44 4.98 5.27 4.60
C ILE A 44 3.92 4.65 5.53
N LEU A 45 4.08 4.81 6.84
CA LEU A 45 3.14 4.33 7.85
C LEU A 45 2.73 5.42 8.85
N THR A 46 3.30 6.61 8.74
CA THR A 46 3.16 7.70 9.71
C THR A 46 2.71 8.98 9.01
N ALA A 47 2.03 9.87 9.75
CA ALA A 47 1.62 11.17 9.24
C ALA A 47 2.83 12.08 8.98
N GLU A 48 3.84 11.96 9.84
CA GLU A 48 5.08 12.74 9.80
C GLU A 48 5.87 12.48 8.51
N ASP A 49 6.09 11.21 8.16
CA ASP A 49 6.80 10.86 6.93
C ASP A 49 5.96 11.21 5.69
N ALA A 50 4.63 11.15 5.78
CA ALA A 50 3.76 11.58 4.69
C ALA A 50 3.88 13.10 4.42
N LEU A 51 4.02 13.93 5.46
CA LEU A 51 4.27 15.36 5.31
C LEU A 51 5.65 15.65 4.71
N LEU A 52 6.68 14.93 5.14
CA LEU A 52 8.01 15.04 4.55
C LEU A 52 8.03 14.63 3.07
N ALA A 53 7.24 13.62 2.70
CA ALA A 53 7.07 13.22 1.30
C ALA A 53 6.42 14.33 0.45
N VAL A 54 5.40 15.00 0.99
CA VAL A 54 4.80 16.19 0.37
C VAL A 54 5.86 17.29 0.17
N GLU A 55 6.67 17.59 1.19
CA GLU A 55 7.74 18.60 1.12
C GLU A 55 8.83 18.25 0.11
N ALA A 56 9.19 16.96 0.00
CA ALA A 56 10.09 16.46 -1.03
C ALA A 56 9.49 16.55 -2.45
N GLY A 57 8.17 16.78 -2.54
CA GLY A 57 7.43 16.96 -3.79
C GLY A 57 7.35 15.67 -4.61
N VAL A 58 7.15 14.52 -3.95
CA VAL A 58 6.80 13.28 -4.64
C VAL A 58 5.39 13.40 -5.23
N ALA A 59 5.04 12.57 -6.22
CA ALA A 59 3.71 12.59 -6.83
C ALA A 59 2.65 11.89 -5.97
N ALA A 60 3.06 10.87 -5.21
CA ALA A 60 2.19 10.11 -4.34
C ALA A 60 2.98 9.40 -3.23
N VAL A 61 2.26 8.97 -2.20
CA VAL A 61 2.77 8.04 -1.18
C VAL A 61 1.99 6.73 -1.23
N GLN A 62 2.67 5.62 -0.93
CA GLN A 62 2.05 4.31 -0.79
C GLN A 62 2.21 3.82 0.64
N VAL A 63 1.06 3.73 1.32
CA VAL A 63 0.94 3.19 2.67
C VAL A 63 1.17 1.69 2.62
N SER A 64 2.23 1.22 3.27
CA SER A 64 2.72 -0.13 3.09
C SER A 64 3.65 -0.54 4.23
N ASN A 65 3.37 -1.67 4.87
CA ASN A 65 4.34 -2.37 5.74
C ASN A 65 5.08 -3.50 4.99
N HIS A 66 5.13 -3.41 3.65
CA HIS A 66 5.79 -4.37 2.77
C HIS A 66 5.19 -5.79 2.87
N GLY A 67 3.88 -5.87 3.12
CA GLY A 67 3.18 -7.13 3.37
C GLY A 67 3.68 -7.83 4.63
N SER A 68 3.96 -7.05 5.69
CA SER A 68 4.43 -7.52 7.00
C SER A 68 5.76 -8.29 6.94
N ARG A 69 6.68 -7.88 6.07
CA ARG A 69 7.96 -8.58 5.83
C ARG A 69 9.20 -7.84 6.33
N GLN A 70 9.04 -6.60 6.79
CA GLN A 70 10.15 -5.75 7.21
C GLN A 70 10.21 -5.65 8.73
N LEU A 71 9.38 -4.80 9.35
CA LEU A 71 9.31 -4.65 10.80
C LEU A 71 8.02 -5.27 11.35
N ASP A 72 8.18 -6.27 12.22
CA ASP A 72 7.07 -6.87 12.96
C ASP A 72 6.55 -5.92 14.06
N GLY A 73 5.27 -6.03 14.38
CA GLY A 73 4.58 -5.14 15.31
C GLY A 73 4.21 -3.76 14.75
N THR A 74 4.46 -3.51 13.45
CA THR A 74 3.90 -2.35 12.75
C THR A 74 2.37 -2.48 12.61
N PRO A 75 1.62 -1.36 12.57
CA PRO A 75 0.18 -1.42 12.36
C PRO A 75 -0.17 -2.06 11.02
N ALA A 76 -1.41 -2.52 10.88
CA ALA A 76 -1.93 -2.87 9.57
C ALA A 76 -1.93 -1.62 8.67
N ALA A 77 -1.61 -1.78 7.38
CA ALA A 77 -1.52 -0.65 6.47
C ALA A 77 -2.84 0.12 6.33
N ILE A 78 -3.98 -0.57 6.46
CA ILE A 78 -5.31 0.07 6.43
C ILE A 78 -5.57 0.95 7.66
N ASP A 79 -4.96 0.65 8.81
CA ASP A 79 -5.08 1.46 10.03
C ASP A 79 -4.24 2.74 9.88
N ALA A 80 -2.99 2.59 9.42
CA ALA A 80 -2.08 3.70 9.13
C ALA A 80 -2.61 4.63 8.02
N LEU A 81 -3.39 4.10 7.07
CA LEU A 81 -3.93 4.84 5.94
C LEU A 81 -4.71 6.09 6.37
N CYS A 82 -5.49 5.99 7.45
CA CYS A 82 -6.33 7.10 7.89
C CYS A 82 -5.52 8.34 8.27
N ASP A 83 -4.42 8.14 9.00
CA ASP A 83 -3.57 9.23 9.47
C ASP A 83 -2.76 9.82 8.31
N VAL A 84 -2.27 8.96 7.40
CA VAL A 84 -1.56 9.40 6.20
C VAL A 84 -2.45 10.25 5.29
N VAL A 85 -3.66 9.77 4.97
CA VAL A 85 -4.65 10.51 4.15
C VAL A 85 -4.97 11.86 4.78
N LYS A 86 -5.20 11.88 6.10
CA LYS A 86 -5.49 13.13 6.83
C LYS A 86 -4.32 14.11 6.77
N ALA A 87 -3.08 13.62 6.88
CA ALA A 87 -1.89 14.46 6.88
C ALA A 87 -1.62 15.09 5.51
N VAL A 88 -1.76 14.32 4.42
CA VAL A 88 -1.47 14.83 3.07
C VAL A 88 -2.61 15.68 2.49
N GLY A 89 -3.86 15.41 2.86
CA GLY A 89 -5.03 16.07 2.27
C GLY A 89 -5.07 15.91 0.75
N ASP A 90 -5.34 16.99 0.02
CA ASP A 90 -5.42 16.99 -1.45
C ASP A 90 -4.09 17.31 -2.15
N LYS A 91 -2.95 17.29 -1.42
CA LYS A 91 -1.66 17.74 -1.95
C LYS A 91 -1.02 16.73 -2.91
N ILE A 92 -1.14 15.43 -2.61
CA ILE A 92 -0.59 14.31 -3.39
C ILE A 92 -1.54 13.11 -3.30
N GLU A 93 -1.41 12.14 -4.20
CA GLU A 93 -2.22 10.92 -4.13
C GLU A 93 -1.73 9.97 -3.02
N VAL A 94 -2.64 9.18 -2.45
CA VAL A 94 -2.33 8.13 -1.48
C VAL A 94 -2.75 6.77 -2.02
N TYR A 95 -1.83 5.82 -2.02
CA TYR A 95 -2.08 4.42 -2.37
C TYR A 95 -1.92 3.55 -1.13
N VAL A 96 -2.40 2.31 -1.18
CA VAL A 96 -2.21 1.34 -0.09
C VAL A 96 -1.93 -0.06 -0.60
N ASP A 97 -1.07 -0.80 0.10
CA ASP A 97 -0.91 -2.25 -0.06
C ASP A 97 -0.93 -2.96 1.29
N GLY A 98 -0.85 -4.29 1.27
CA GLY A 98 -0.67 -5.09 2.47
C GLY A 98 -2.00 -5.61 3.01
N GLY A 99 -2.29 -6.89 2.73
CA GLY A 99 -3.51 -7.55 3.22
C GLY A 99 -4.74 -7.40 2.32
N VAL A 100 -4.63 -6.74 1.17
CA VAL A 100 -5.73 -6.64 0.18
C VAL A 100 -5.95 -8.02 -0.47
N THR A 101 -7.09 -8.63 -0.18
CA THR A 101 -7.40 -10.01 -0.60
C THR A 101 -8.65 -10.15 -1.46
N ASP A 102 -9.60 -9.21 -1.35
CA ASP A 102 -10.83 -9.20 -2.12
C ASP A 102 -11.23 -7.79 -2.61
N GLY A 103 -12.32 -7.69 -3.39
CA GLY A 103 -12.82 -6.41 -3.87
C GLY A 103 -13.44 -5.51 -2.79
N VAL A 104 -13.83 -6.05 -1.63
CA VAL A 104 -14.38 -5.28 -0.50
C VAL A 104 -13.25 -4.57 0.25
N ASP A 105 -12.07 -5.18 0.35
CA ASP A 105 -10.87 -4.54 0.89
C ASP A 105 -10.49 -3.30 0.06
N VAL A 106 -10.57 -3.40 -1.27
CA VAL A 106 -10.36 -2.26 -2.18
C VAL A 106 -11.41 -1.17 -1.91
N LEU A 107 -12.67 -1.56 -1.76
CA LEU A 107 -13.77 -0.64 -1.47
C LEU A 107 -13.55 0.13 -0.16
N LYS A 108 -13.14 -0.57 0.91
CA LYS A 108 -12.79 0.03 2.20
C LYS A 108 -11.61 0.99 2.09
N ALA A 109 -10.53 0.59 1.41
CA ALA A 109 -9.36 1.42 1.19
C ALA A 109 -9.71 2.75 0.48
N VAL A 110 -10.53 2.67 -0.57
CA VAL A 110 -10.98 3.87 -1.29
C VAL A 110 -11.87 4.74 -0.41
N ALA A 111 -12.80 4.16 0.36
CA ALA A 111 -13.63 4.90 1.32
C ALA A 111 -12.81 5.62 2.40
N LEU A 112 -11.64 5.08 2.75
CA LEU A 112 -10.72 5.72 3.70
C LEU A 112 -9.82 6.78 3.08
N GLY A 113 -9.90 6.99 1.76
CA GLY A 113 -9.22 8.06 1.03
C GLY A 113 -8.04 7.62 0.17
N ALA A 114 -7.78 6.32 0.03
CA ALA A 114 -6.81 5.85 -0.95
C ALA A 114 -7.35 6.02 -2.39
N LYS A 115 -6.49 6.47 -3.30
CA LYS A 115 -6.78 6.51 -4.74
C LYS A 115 -6.85 5.10 -5.35
N MET A 116 -6.02 4.18 -4.87
CA MET A 116 -5.96 2.79 -5.32
C MET A 116 -5.37 1.86 -4.25
N ALA A 117 -5.74 0.59 -4.33
CA ALA A 117 -5.18 -0.49 -3.54
C ALA A 117 -4.35 -1.42 -4.44
N LEU A 118 -3.17 -1.82 -3.97
CA LEU A 118 -2.24 -2.68 -4.70
C LEU A 118 -2.25 -4.11 -4.13
N VAL A 119 -2.16 -5.08 -5.03
CA VAL A 119 -2.16 -6.51 -4.70
C VAL A 119 -0.81 -7.14 -4.99
N GLY A 120 -0.32 -7.96 -4.06
CA GLY A 120 0.96 -8.67 -4.20
C GLY A 120 0.74 -10.18 -4.28
N ARG A 121 0.58 -10.82 -3.11
CA ARG A 121 0.53 -12.29 -3.00
C ARG A 121 -0.58 -12.92 -3.84
N SER A 122 -1.78 -12.33 -3.90
CA SER A 122 -2.88 -12.86 -4.71
C SER A 122 -2.52 -12.98 -6.19
N ALA A 123 -1.81 -11.99 -6.76
CA ALA A 123 -1.34 -12.06 -8.15
C ALA A 123 -0.30 -13.18 -8.31
N LEU A 124 0.62 -13.33 -7.36
CA LEU A 124 1.61 -14.42 -7.37
C LEU A 124 0.95 -15.81 -7.30
N TRP A 125 -0.13 -15.96 -6.51
CA TRP A 125 -0.88 -17.21 -6.44
C TRP A 125 -1.57 -17.54 -7.76
N GLY A 126 -2.16 -16.54 -8.42
CA GLY A 126 -2.66 -16.69 -9.78
C GLY A 126 -1.56 -17.13 -10.75
N LEU A 127 -0.40 -16.50 -10.68
CA LEU A 127 0.75 -16.83 -11.53
C LEU A 127 1.20 -18.28 -11.36
N VAL A 128 1.32 -18.76 -10.12
CA VAL A 128 1.70 -20.16 -9.84
C VAL A 128 0.64 -21.14 -10.33
N HIS A 129 -0.64 -20.80 -10.21
CA HIS A 129 -1.73 -21.69 -10.61
C HIS A 129 -1.87 -21.84 -12.14
N SER A 130 -1.80 -20.75 -12.91
CA SER A 130 -2.03 -20.80 -14.37
C SER A 130 -1.29 -19.73 -15.17
N GLY A 131 -0.10 -19.32 -14.72
CA GLY A 131 0.68 -18.30 -15.41
C GLY A 131 -0.09 -16.98 -15.55
N GLN A 132 0.05 -16.32 -16.70
CA GLN A 132 -0.65 -15.08 -17.02
C GLN A 132 -2.17 -15.19 -16.83
N GLN A 133 -2.79 -16.28 -17.29
CA GLN A 133 -4.25 -16.48 -17.18
C GLN A 133 -4.72 -16.52 -15.72
N GLY A 134 -3.89 -17.07 -14.82
CA GLY A 134 -4.20 -17.08 -13.40
C GLY A 134 -4.13 -15.69 -12.79
N VAL A 135 -3.16 -14.85 -13.18
CA VAL A 135 -3.08 -13.44 -12.76
C VAL A 135 -4.31 -12.67 -13.26
N GLU A 136 -4.66 -12.81 -14.55
CA GLU A 136 -5.85 -12.18 -15.14
C GLU A 136 -7.13 -12.61 -14.41
N ARG A 137 -7.25 -13.90 -14.07
CA ARG A 137 -8.40 -14.42 -13.33
C ARG A 137 -8.50 -13.79 -11.94
N VAL A 138 -7.40 -13.67 -11.21
CA VAL A 138 -7.37 -12.99 -9.90
C VAL A 138 -7.81 -11.54 -10.04
N LEU A 139 -7.24 -10.79 -10.98
CA LEU A 139 -7.61 -9.37 -11.20
C LEU A 139 -9.09 -9.22 -11.59
N ASN A 140 -9.64 -10.16 -12.37
CA ASN A 140 -11.06 -10.17 -12.71
C ASN A 140 -11.96 -10.46 -11.50
N ILE A 141 -11.53 -11.30 -10.55
CA ILE A 141 -12.25 -11.53 -9.29
C ILE A 141 -12.35 -10.22 -8.50
N PHE A 142 -11.21 -9.56 -8.24
CA PHE A 142 -11.18 -8.24 -7.58
C PHE A 142 -12.13 -7.24 -8.25
N LYS A 143 -12.07 -7.13 -9.58
CA LYS A 143 -12.91 -6.22 -10.36
C LYS A 143 -14.41 -6.53 -10.20
N ASN A 144 -14.79 -7.80 -10.23
CA ASN A 144 -16.18 -8.23 -10.11
C ASN A 144 -16.74 -8.04 -8.70
N GLU A 145 -15.92 -8.32 -7.68
CA GLU A 145 -16.27 -8.10 -6.28
C GLU A 145 -16.39 -6.62 -5.96
N LEU A 146 -15.46 -5.78 -6.44
CA LEU A 146 -15.55 -4.32 -6.30
C LEU A 146 -16.83 -3.77 -6.95
N ARG A 147 -17.16 -4.24 -8.16
CA ARG A 147 -18.40 -3.84 -8.86
C ARG A 147 -19.65 -4.26 -8.07
N THR A 148 -19.64 -5.47 -7.52
CA THR A 148 -20.73 -5.98 -6.68
C THR A 148 -20.86 -5.17 -5.40
N GLY A 149 -19.74 -4.90 -4.73
CA GLY A 149 -19.68 -4.10 -3.51
C GLY A 149 -20.19 -2.68 -3.70
N LEU A 150 -19.81 -2.02 -4.81
CA LEU A 150 -20.37 -0.71 -5.21
C LEU A 150 -21.90 -0.77 -5.34
N GLY A 151 -22.41 -1.76 -6.08
CA GLY A 151 -23.85 -1.92 -6.28
C GLY A 151 -24.63 -2.16 -4.98
N ILE A 152 -24.11 -3.01 -4.09
CA ILE A 152 -24.74 -3.30 -2.79
C ILE A 152 -24.69 -2.09 -1.86
N SER A 153 -23.61 -1.31 -1.91
CA SER A 153 -23.44 -0.10 -1.08
C SER A 153 -24.17 1.14 -1.60
N GLY A 154 -24.88 1.03 -2.73
CA GLY A 154 -25.67 2.14 -3.28
C GLY A 154 -24.84 3.16 -4.07
N TYR A 155 -23.59 2.84 -4.42
CA TYR A 155 -22.73 3.69 -5.24
C TYR A 155 -22.69 3.21 -6.70
N SER A 156 -22.78 4.14 -7.64
CA SER A 156 -22.76 3.83 -9.08
C SER A 156 -21.36 3.94 -9.69
N LYS A 157 -20.46 4.67 -9.02
CA LYS A 157 -19.09 4.94 -9.46
C LYS A 157 -18.14 4.98 -8.27
N ILE A 158 -16.87 4.70 -8.52
CA ILE A 158 -15.81 4.67 -7.50
C ILE A 158 -15.51 6.06 -6.92
N ASP A 159 -15.66 7.12 -7.72
CA ASP A 159 -15.44 8.51 -7.33
C ASP A 159 -16.55 9.09 -6.43
N GLN A 160 -17.65 8.35 -6.26
CA GLN A 160 -18.73 8.70 -5.35
C GLN A 160 -18.52 8.14 -3.95
N ILE A 161 -17.62 7.16 -3.79
CA ILE A 161 -17.37 6.54 -2.49
C ILE A 161 -16.85 7.59 -1.53
N ASP A 162 -17.37 7.58 -0.31
CA ASP A 162 -16.93 8.46 0.75
C ASP A 162 -16.80 7.71 2.09
N ARG A 163 -16.24 8.40 3.08
CA ARG A 163 -15.91 7.82 4.38
C ARG A 163 -17.11 7.30 5.17
N ARG A 164 -18.36 7.65 4.82
CA ARG A 164 -19.57 7.13 5.48
C ARG A 164 -19.81 5.65 5.17
N LEU A 165 -19.19 5.10 4.12
CA LEU A 165 -19.31 3.69 3.77
C LEU A 165 -18.71 2.75 4.84
N VAL A 166 -17.76 3.24 5.63
CA VAL A 166 -17.03 2.42 6.59
C VAL A 166 -16.99 3.09 7.96
N VAL A 167 -17.05 2.27 9.01
CA VAL A 167 -16.77 2.69 10.38
C VAL A 167 -15.76 1.73 10.98
N HIS A 168 -14.88 2.24 11.83
CA HIS A 168 -13.97 1.40 12.60
C HIS A 168 -14.77 0.60 13.64
N GLU A 169 -14.37 -0.63 13.95
CA GLU A 169 -15.11 -1.51 14.87
C GLU A 169 -15.34 -0.88 16.26
N SER A 170 -14.42 -0.01 16.70
CA SER A 170 -14.54 0.74 17.95
C SER A 170 -15.74 1.70 18.00
N TYR A 171 -16.38 1.98 16.86
CA TYR A 171 -17.66 2.67 16.80
C TYR A 171 -18.75 1.89 17.54
N TYR A 172 -18.80 0.57 17.34
CA TYR A 172 -19.81 -0.31 17.94
C TYR A 172 -19.48 -0.70 19.38
N ALA A 173 -18.22 -0.62 19.80
CA ALA A 173 -17.80 -0.88 21.18
C ALA A 173 -18.35 0.15 22.20
N LYS A 174 -18.99 1.23 21.72
CA LYS A 174 -19.59 2.30 22.52
C LYS A 174 -21.12 2.22 22.61
N LEU A 175 -21.74 1.26 21.93
CA LEU A 175 -23.18 0.96 22.01
C LEU A 175 -23.44 -0.04 23.13
#